data_AF-A0A081D993-F1
#
_entry.id   AF-A0A081D993-F1
#
_cell.length_a   1.000
_cell.length_b   1.000
_cell.length_c   1.000
_cell.angle_alpha   90.00
_cell.angle_beta   90.00
_cell.angle_gamma   90.00
#
_symmetry.space_group_name_H-M   'P 1'
#
loop_
_entity.id
_entity.type
_entity.pdbx_description
1 polymer ?
#
loop_
_entity_poly.entity_id
_entity_poly.type
_entity_poly.pdbx_seq_one_letter_code
_entity_poly.pdbx_strand_id
1 'polypeptide(L)'
;MIGFTLSRKRNEPSHSSKEHMFMFKKFLLYAFLALWAPMAMGQYLFVPMDADTQNDHLKAYGVSYWVLSKGTKVKWLLNYRGGSFLMPDVDEIKKELIVRGVSYEEMTESEVSDILALIASPSQNMQEVLLEKAPKIAVYTPTGKLPWMMR
;
A
#
# COMPACT_ATOMS: atom_id res chain seq x y z
N MET A 1 28.68 -54.40 60.78
CA MET A 1 27.69 -54.07 59.73
C MET A 1 27.72 -52.55 59.56
N ILE A 2 28.60 -52.03 58.69
CA ILE A 2 28.82 -50.59 58.52
C ILE A 2 28.20 -50.20 57.17
N GLY A 3 27.05 -49.53 57.21
CA GLY A 3 26.40 -49.00 56.02
C GLY A 3 27.03 -47.68 55.60
N PHE A 4 27.85 -47.70 54.54
CA PHE A 4 28.30 -46.49 53.87
C PHE A 4 27.15 -45.92 53.03
N THR A 5 26.50 -44.87 53.52
CA THR A 5 25.60 -44.03 52.74
C THR A 5 26.42 -43.19 51.75
N LEU A 6 26.44 -43.59 50.48
CA LEU A 6 26.96 -42.80 49.37
C LEU A 6 26.13 -41.51 49.22
N SER A 7 26.65 -40.41 49.75
CA SER A 7 26.12 -39.07 49.50
C SER A 7 26.35 -38.71 48.03
N ARG A 8 25.29 -38.83 47.24
CA ARG A 8 25.26 -38.50 45.81
C ARG A 8 25.42 -37.00 45.66
N LYS A 9 26.65 -36.52 45.44
CA LYS A 9 26.92 -35.13 45.05
C LYS A 9 26.11 -34.79 43.81
N ARG A 10 25.14 -33.90 43.96
CA ARG A 10 24.32 -33.37 42.87
C ARG A 10 25.25 -32.49 42.04
N ASN A 11 25.57 -32.91 40.81
CA ASN A 11 26.37 -32.12 39.88
C ASN A 11 25.60 -30.86 39.51
N GLU A 12 25.90 -29.74 40.14
CA GLU A 12 25.39 -28.45 39.73
C GLU A 12 26.11 -28.01 38.44
N PRO A 13 25.38 -27.48 37.44
CA PRO A 13 26.00 -27.01 36.21
C PRO A 13 26.97 -25.86 36.49
N SER A 14 28.14 -25.88 35.82
CA SER A 14 29.19 -24.86 35.96
C SER A 14 28.67 -23.46 35.60
N HIS A 15 29.28 -22.41 36.16
CA HIS A 15 28.85 -21.03 35.96
C HIS A 15 28.76 -20.65 34.47
N SER A 16 29.72 -21.08 33.65
CA SER A 16 29.71 -20.90 32.18
C SER A 16 28.52 -21.60 31.50
N SER A 17 28.13 -22.80 31.94
CA SER A 17 26.97 -23.52 31.38
C SER A 17 25.64 -22.78 31.65
N LYS A 18 25.52 -22.08 32.79
CA LYS A 18 24.34 -21.26 33.13
C LYS A 18 24.24 -20.02 32.24
N GLU A 19 25.36 -19.38 31.91
CA GLU A 19 25.42 -18.22 30.99
C GLU A 19 24.98 -18.60 29.57
N HIS A 20 25.50 -19.71 29.01
CA HIS A 20 25.06 -20.19 27.69
C HIS A 20 23.57 -20.51 27.65
N MET A 21 23.04 -21.11 28.72
CA MET A 21 21.61 -21.42 28.83
C MET A 21 20.75 -20.15 28.96
N PHE A 22 21.25 -19.10 29.63
CA PHE A 22 20.57 -17.81 29.72
C PHE A 22 20.58 -17.06 28.38
N MET A 23 21.71 -17.06 27.68
CA MET A 23 21.84 -16.47 26.34
C MET A 23 20.96 -17.19 25.31
N PHE A 24 20.87 -18.53 25.38
CA PHE A 24 19.98 -19.30 24.51
C PHE A 24 18.50 -19.00 24.76
N LYS A 25 18.08 -18.83 26.03
CA LYS A 25 16.70 -18.42 26.35
C LYS A 25 16.38 -17.01 25.85
N LYS A 26 17.32 -16.07 25.96
CA LYS A 26 17.17 -14.72 25.37
C LYS A 26 17.06 -14.79 23.85
N PHE A 27 17.90 -15.59 23.20
CA PHE A 27 17.83 -15.80 21.75
C PHE A 27 16.47 -16.37 21.34
N LEU A 28 15.96 -17.39 22.03
CA LEU A 28 14.62 -17.93 21.79
C LEU A 28 13.51 -16.90 22.03
N LEU A 29 13.65 -16.05 23.05
CA LEU A 29 12.71 -14.97 23.32
C LEU A 29 12.70 -13.92 22.19
N TYR A 30 13.88 -13.48 21.73
CA TYR A 30 13.98 -12.55 20.61
C TYR A 30 13.48 -13.16 19.30
N ALA A 31 13.78 -14.43 19.03
CA ALA A 31 13.26 -15.15 17.88
C ALA A 31 11.73 -15.29 17.93
N PHE A 32 11.17 -15.58 19.12
CA PHE A 32 9.72 -15.63 19.31
C PHE A 32 9.08 -14.25 19.11
N LEU A 33 9.67 -13.18 19.66
CA LEU A 33 9.18 -11.81 19.45
C LEU A 33 9.20 -11.37 17.98
N ALA A 34 10.19 -11.81 17.21
CA ALA A 34 10.28 -11.50 15.78
C ALA A 34 9.14 -12.12 14.94
N LEU A 35 8.56 -13.23 15.40
CA LEU A 35 7.42 -13.89 14.72
C LEU A 35 6.10 -13.11 14.85
N TRP A 36 6.03 -12.12 15.76
CA TRP A 36 4.85 -11.27 15.97
C TRP A 36 4.96 -9.91 15.28
N ALA A 37 5.98 -9.71 14.43
CA ALA A 37 6.07 -8.47 13.67
C ALA A 37 4.84 -8.34 12.73
N PRO A 38 4.07 -7.24 12.82
CA PRO A 38 2.94 -7.03 11.93
C PRO A 38 3.44 -6.91 10.49
N MET A 39 2.82 -7.66 9.57
CA MET A 39 3.05 -7.47 8.14
C MET A 39 2.35 -6.19 7.69
N ALA A 40 3.08 -5.30 7.02
CA ALA A 40 2.49 -4.12 6.40
C ALA A 40 1.58 -4.58 5.26
N MET A 41 0.27 -4.34 5.39
CA MET A 41 -0.68 -4.55 4.31
C MET A 41 -0.95 -3.21 3.61
N GLY A 42 -1.01 -3.23 2.28
CA GLY A 42 -1.51 -2.10 1.50
C GLY A 42 -2.96 -1.81 1.91
N GLN A 43 -3.26 -0.54 2.16
CA GLN A 43 -4.62 -0.07 2.44
C GLN A 43 -5.19 0.72 1.26
N TYR A 44 -4.32 1.15 0.34
CA TYR A 44 -4.68 1.95 -0.82
C TYR A 44 -4.05 1.38 -2.09
N LEU A 45 -4.76 1.55 -3.19
CA LEU A 45 -4.26 1.34 -4.55
C LEU A 45 -3.92 2.70 -5.12
N PHE A 46 -2.66 2.88 -5.45
CA PHE A 46 -2.14 4.06 -6.11
C PHE A 46 -1.98 3.77 -7.60
N VAL A 47 -2.64 4.54 -8.44
CA VAL A 47 -2.58 4.42 -9.90
C VAL A 47 -1.76 5.58 -10.43
N PRO A 48 -0.47 5.37 -10.73
CA PRO A 48 0.36 6.41 -11.31
C PRO A 48 -0.13 6.78 -12.70
N MET A 49 0.11 8.03 -13.10
CA MET A 49 -0.28 8.57 -14.40
C MET A 49 0.89 9.24 -15.12
N ASP A 50 2.12 9.05 -14.64
CA ASP A 50 3.33 9.45 -15.34
C ASP A 50 3.64 8.50 -16.50
N ALA A 51 4.35 9.01 -17.51
CA ALA A 51 4.56 8.33 -18.78
C ALA A 51 5.42 7.07 -18.67
N ASP A 52 6.25 6.98 -17.62
CA ASP A 52 7.21 5.89 -17.45
C ASP A 52 6.59 4.67 -16.75
N THR A 53 5.54 4.87 -15.94
CA THR A 53 4.98 3.81 -15.10
C THR A 53 3.57 3.36 -15.48
N GLN A 54 2.79 4.18 -16.19
CA GLN A 54 1.42 3.82 -16.57
C GLN A 54 1.35 3.22 -17.97
N ASN A 55 0.88 1.97 -18.06
CA ASN A 55 0.71 1.25 -19.32
C ASN A 55 -0.42 1.82 -20.18
N ASP A 56 -1.53 2.26 -19.58
CA ASP A 56 -2.70 2.75 -20.31
C ASP A 56 -3.48 3.80 -19.52
N HIS A 57 -3.14 5.08 -19.74
CA HIS A 57 -3.76 6.21 -19.06
C HIS A 57 -5.27 6.30 -19.31
N LEU A 58 -5.73 6.02 -20.54
CA LEU A 58 -7.16 6.11 -20.89
C LEU A 58 -7.97 5.06 -20.14
N LYS A 59 -7.45 3.84 -20.03
CA LYS A 59 -8.08 2.79 -19.22
C LYS A 59 -8.01 3.12 -17.73
N ALA A 60 -6.94 3.73 -17.23
CA ALA A 60 -6.86 4.19 -15.84
C ALA A 60 -7.99 5.18 -15.49
N TYR A 61 -8.24 6.17 -16.35
CA TYR A 61 -9.42 7.05 -16.22
C TYR A 61 -10.74 6.27 -16.24
N GLY A 62 -10.85 5.28 -17.14
CA GLY A 62 -12.02 4.40 -17.21
C GLY A 62 -12.23 3.58 -15.93
N VAL A 63 -11.17 3.11 -15.27
CA VAL A 63 -11.23 2.45 -13.97
C VAL A 63 -11.67 3.44 -12.90
N SER A 64 -11.06 4.61 -12.80
CA SER A 64 -11.45 5.65 -11.82
C SER A 64 -12.93 6.02 -11.96
N TYR A 65 -13.44 6.17 -13.20
CA TYR A 65 -14.86 6.39 -13.46
C TYR A 65 -15.73 5.22 -13.00
N TRP A 66 -15.33 3.99 -13.31
CA TRP A 66 -16.05 2.78 -12.90
C TRP A 66 -16.11 2.66 -11.37
N VAL A 67 -15.01 2.94 -10.66
CA VAL A 67 -14.96 2.97 -9.18
C VAL A 67 -15.93 4.02 -8.63
N LEU A 68 -15.93 5.22 -9.19
CA LEU A 68 -16.87 6.29 -8.81
C LEU A 68 -18.33 5.90 -9.11
N SER A 69 -18.58 5.16 -10.19
CA SER A 69 -19.94 4.70 -10.53
C SER A 69 -20.49 3.69 -9.52
N LYS A 70 -19.60 2.98 -8.80
CA LYS A 70 -19.95 2.08 -7.70
C LYS A 70 -20.17 2.79 -6.36
N GLY A 71 -20.02 4.12 -6.32
CA GLY A 71 -20.14 4.92 -5.10
C GLY A 71 -18.88 4.94 -4.23
N THR A 72 -17.78 4.34 -4.71
CA THR A 72 -16.50 4.38 -4.02
C THR A 72 -15.76 5.67 -4.37
N LYS A 73 -15.33 6.41 -3.35
CA LYS A 73 -14.61 7.67 -3.53
C LYS A 73 -13.20 7.41 -4.05
N VAL A 74 -12.72 8.31 -4.91
CA VAL A 74 -11.36 8.30 -5.45
C VAL A 74 -10.74 9.66 -5.19
N LYS A 75 -9.48 9.70 -4.75
CA LYS A 75 -8.72 10.95 -4.64
C LYS A 75 -7.93 11.13 -5.93
N TRP A 76 -8.08 12.28 -6.56
CA TRP A 76 -7.28 12.68 -7.71
C TRP A 76 -6.18 13.64 -7.25
N LEU A 77 -4.93 13.24 -7.45
CA LEU A 77 -3.75 13.95 -6.99
C LEU A 77 -3.18 14.77 -8.16
N LEU A 78 -3.67 16.00 -8.29
CA LEU A 78 -3.27 16.92 -9.36
C LEU A 78 -1.80 17.29 -9.24
N ASN A 79 -1.11 17.24 -10.38
CA ASN A 79 0.33 17.52 -10.53
C ASN A 79 1.25 16.64 -9.65
N TYR A 80 0.73 15.53 -9.10
CA TYR A 80 1.53 14.49 -8.47
C TYR A 80 1.55 13.25 -9.36
N ARG A 81 2.75 12.83 -9.80
CA ARG A 81 2.97 11.67 -10.70
C ARG A 81 1.98 11.62 -11.88
N GLY A 82 1.90 12.72 -12.62
CA GLY A 82 1.08 12.82 -13.84
C GLY A 82 -0.43 12.98 -13.60
N GLY A 83 -0.88 13.33 -12.40
CA GLY A 83 -2.32 13.41 -12.09
C GLY A 83 -2.87 12.07 -11.64
N SER A 84 -2.17 11.44 -10.70
CA SER A 84 -2.42 10.07 -10.22
C SER A 84 -3.73 9.92 -9.44
N PHE A 85 -4.21 8.68 -9.35
CA PHE A 85 -5.40 8.35 -8.57
C PHE A 85 -5.05 7.52 -7.35
N LEU A 86 -5.73 7.79 -6.26
CA LEU A 86 -5.64 7.02 -5.04
C LEU A 86 -7.03 6.52 -4.67
N MET A 87 -7.16 5.20 -4.51
CA MET A 87 -8.41 4.51 -4.24
C MET A 87 -8.22 3.50 -3.10
N PRO A 88 -9.27 3.13 -2.34
CA PRO A 88 -9.13 2.14 -1.28
C PRO A 88 -8.73 0.77 -1.85
N ASP A 89 -7.93 0.01 -1.12
CA ASP A 89 -7.60 -1.36 -1.50
C ASP A 89 -8.82 -2.27 -1.28
N VAL A 90 -9.56 -2.48 -2.37
CA VAL A 90 -10.70 -3.38 -2.45
C VAL A 90 -10.44 -4.37 -3.57
N ASP A 91 -10.60 -5.66 -3.29
CA ASP A 91 -10.33 -6.75 -4.23
C ASP A 91 -11.00 -6.57 -5.60
N GLU A 92 -12.21 -6.01 -5.62
CA GLU A 92 -12.95 -5.77 -6.86
C GLU A 92 -12.24 -4.75 -7.76
N ILE A 93 -11.68 -3.70 -7.16
CA ILE A 93 -10.96 -2.64 -7.86
C ILE A 93 -9.61 -3.15 -8.36
N LYS A 94 -8.90 -3.90 -7.51
CA LYS A 94 -7.63 -4.55 -7.84
C LYS A 94 -7.77 -5.47 -9.05
N LYS A 95 -8.82 -6.31 -9.08
CA LYS A 95 -9.14 -7.17 -10.22
C LYS A 95 -9.43 -6.37 -11.48
N GLU A 96 -10.19 -5.29 -11.39
CA GLU A 96 -10.51 -4.47 -12.56
C GLU A 96 -9.26 -3.80 -13.16
N LEU A 97 -8.35 -3.31 -12.31
CA LEU A 97 -7.05 -2.77 -12.73
C LEU A 97 -6.24 -3.83 -13.49
N ILE A 98 -6.14 -5.05 -12.95
CA ILE A 98 -5.42 -6.17 -13.58
C ILE A 98 -6.06 -6.54 -14.92
N VAL A 99 -7.39 -6.72 -14.96
CA VAL A 99 -8.12 -7.15 -16.17
C VAL A 99 -8.00 -6.11 -17.29
N ARG A 100 -7.97 -4.82 -16.95
CA ARG A 100 -7.79 -3.74 -17.93
C ARG A 100 -6.32 -3.45 -18.26
N GLY A 101 -5.37 -4.08 -17.57
CA GLY A 101 -3.94 -3.88 -17.77
C GLY A 101 -3.45 -2.50 -17.32
N VAL A 102 -4.08 -1.93 -16.30
CA VAL A 102 -3.70 -0.63 -15.71
C VAL A 102 -2.67 -0.86 -14.62
N SER A 103 -1.56 -0.13 -14.67
CA SER A 103 -0.51 -0.18 -13.65
C SER A 103 -1.02 0.41 -12.32
N TYR A 104 -0.72 -0.26 -11.21
CA TYR A 104 -1.01 0.23 -9.86
C TYR A 104 0.06 -0.23 -8.86
N GLU A 105 0.15 0.48 -7.74
CA GLU A 105 1.02 0.22 -6.60
C GLU A 105 0.15 0.07 -5.34
N GLU A 106 0.47 -0.88 -4.47
CA GLU A 106 -0.18 -1.01 -3.17
C GLU A 106 0.57 -0.15 -2.15
N MET A 107 -0.15 0.74 -1.46
CA MET A 107 0.44 1.67 -0.49
C MET A 107 -0.21 1.51 0.88
N THR A 108 0.62 1.64 1.91
CA THR A 108 0.22 1.70 3.31
C THR A 108 -0.36 3.08 3.64
N GLU A 109 -1.06 3.17 4.78
CA GLU A 109 -1.58 4.43 5.29
C GLU A 109 -0.48 5.47 5.53
N SER A 110 0.69 5.04 6.00
CA SER A 110 1.83 5.93 6.28
C SER A 110 2.35 6.55 4.99
N GLU A 111 2.57 5.75 3.95
CA GLU A 111 3.07 6.25 2.66
C GLU A 111 2.09 7.24 2.04
N VAL A 112 0.79 6.95 2.10
CA VAL A 112 -0.25 7.86 1.64
C VAL A 112 -0.26 9.15 2.44
N SER A 113 -0.12 9.08 3.76
CA SER A 113 -0.06 10.27 4.62
C SER A 113 1.10 11.19 4.23
N ASP A 114 2.27 10.62 3.95
CA ASP A 114 3.46 11.38 3.54
C ASP A 114 3.25 12.06 2.17
N ILE A 115 2.61 11.36 1.22
CA ILE A 115 2.25 11.93 -0.09
C ILE A 115 1.26 13.07 0.07
N LEU A 116 0.22 12.90 0.88
CA LEU A 116 -0.79 13.95 1.10
C LEU A 116 -0.20 15.16 1.83
N ALA A 117 0.73 14.95 2.76
CA ALA A 117 1.46 16.04 3.41
C ALA A 117 2.33 16.83 2.41
N LEU A 118 2.98 16.14 1.47
CA LEU A 118 3.74 16.78 0.39
C LEU A 118 2.81 17.62 -0.51
N ILE A 119 1.66 17.07 -0.90
CA ILE A 119 0.67 17.74 -1.75
C ILE A 119 0.07 18.97 -1.06
N ALA A 120 -0.15 18.90 0.26
CA ALA A 120 -0.71 20.00 1.04
C ALA A 120 0.27 21.16 1.28
N SER A 121 1.55 21.00 0.94
CA SER A 121 2.56 22.02 1.16
C SER A 121 2.29 23.26 0.28
N PRO A 122 2.19 24.47 0.86
CA PRO A 122 1.83 25.69 0.12
C PRO A 122 2.89 26.14 -0.90
N SER A 123 4.09 25.56 -0.86
CA SER A 123 5.16 25.81 -1.83
C SER A 123 5.09 24.93 -3.07
N GLN A 124 4.21 23.93 -3.09
CA GLN A 124 4.05 22.98 -4.19
C GLN A 124 2.81 23.33 -5.01
N ASN A 125 2.92 23.25 -6.34
CA ASN A 125 1.76 23.39 -7.24
C ASN A 125 1.03 22.05 -7.38
N MET A 126 0.63 21.43 -6.27
CA MET A 126 -0.09 20.16 -6.23
C MET A 126 -1.42 20.32 -5.49
N GLN A 127 -2.39 19.45 -5.79
CA GLN A 127 -3.68 19.52 -5.13
C GLN A 127 -4.36 18.15 -5.04
N GLU A 128 -4.93 17.83 -3.88
CA GLU A 128 -5.81 16.70 -3.70
C GLU A 128 -7.26 17.11 -4.01
N VAL A 129 -7.92 16.37 -4.89
CA VAL A 129 -9.35 16.54 -5.18
C VAL A 129 -10.09 15.24 -4.87
N LEU A 130 -11.00 15.29 -3.90
CA LEU A 130 -11.87 14.16 -3.59
C LEU A 130 -13.00 14.06 -4.62
N LEU A 131 -13.03 12.95 -5.34
CA LEU A 131 -14.09 12.62 -6.28
C LEU A 131 -15.12 11.74 -5.57
N GLU A 132 -16.31 12.29 -5.30
CA GLU A 132 -17.41 11.59 -4.64
C GLU A 132 -18.42 10.98 -5.61
N LYS A 133 -18.50 11.55 -6.82
CA LYS A 133 -19.40 11.10 -7.88
C LYS A 133 -18.71 11.28 -9.21
N ALA A 134 -18.90 10.32 -10.10
CA ALA A 134 -18.40 10.44 -11.46
C ALA A 134 -18.95 11.74 -12.09
N PRO A 135 -18.09 12.65 -12.56
CA PRO A 135 -18.57 13.85 -13.24
C PRO A 135 -19.39 13.42 -14.46
N LYS A 136 -20.57 14.00 -14.66
CA LYS A 136 -21.28 13.85 -15.93
C LYS A 136 -20.37 14.46 -17.00
N ILE A 137 -19.79 13.63 -17.86
CA ILE A 137 -18.98 14.09 -18.99
C ILE A 137 -19.92 14.87 -19.90
N ALA A 138 -19.96 16.19 -19.75
CA ALA A 138 -20.50 17.06 -20.78
C ALA A 138 -19.45 17.08 -21.90
N VAL A 139 -19.65 16.26 -22.93
CA VAL A 139 -18.90 16.43 -24.17
C VAL A 139 -19.37 17.76 -24.76
N TYR A 140 -18.61 18.82 -24.53
CA TYR A 140 -18.75 20.03 -25.33
C TYR A 140 -18.18 19.72 -26.71
N THR A 141 -19.02 19.18 -27.59
CA THR A 141 -18.78 19.38 -29.02
C THR A 141 -19.05 20.87 -29.27
N PRO A 142 -18.06 21.71 -29.62
CA PRO A 142 -18.36 23.06 -30.07
C PRO A 142 -19.36 22.92 -31.21
N THR A 143 -20.53 23.54 -31.05
CA THR A 143 -21.61 23.54 -32.04
C THR A 143 -21.03 23.94 -33.39
N GLY A 144 -20.93 22.98 -34.33
CA GLY A 144 -20.59 23.27 -35.73
C GLY A 144 -19.51 22.41 -36.41
N LYS A 145 -18.81 21.47 -35.75
CA LYS A 145 -17.86 20.59 -36.47
C LYS A 145 -18.54 19.30 -36.94
N LEU A 146 -18.95 19.30 -38.21
CA LEU A 146 -19.38 18.10 -38.94
C LEU A 146 -18.17 17.24 -39.34
N PRO A 147 -18.24 15.90 -39.32
CA PRO A 147 -17.11 15.01 -39.56
C PRO A 147 -16.50 14.99 -40.99
N TRP A 148 -17.06 15.73 -41.96
CA TRP A 148 -16.76 15.57 -43.39
C TRP A 148 -16.14 16.78 -44.10
N MET A 149 -15.63 17.78 -43.38
CA MET A 149 -14.75 18.80 -44.00
C MET A 149 -13.30 18.28 -44.08
N MET A 150 -13.12 17.20 -44.84
CA MET A 150 -11.87 16.94 -45.56
C MET A 150 -12.23 16.88 -47.04
N ARG A 151 -12.19 18.04 -47.69
CA ARG A 151 -11.91 18.14 -49.11
C ARG A 151 -10.96 19.31 -49.31
#